data_AF-A0A7Y2BU42-F1
#
_entry.id   AF-A0A7Y2BU42-F1
#
_cell.length_a   1.000
_cell.length_b   1.000
_cell.length_c   1.000
_cell.angle_alpha   90.00
_cell.angle_beta   90.00
_cell.angle_gamma   90.00
#
_symmetry.space_group_name_H-M   'P 1'
#
loop_
_entity.id
_entity.type
_entity.pdbx_description
1 polymer ?
#
loop_
_entity_poly.entity_id
_entity_poly.type
_entity_poly.pdbx_seq_one_letter_code
_entity_poly.pdbx_strand_id
1 'polypeptide(L)'
;MSGKLPDTMNNPEPYIQLMRPDGTVAMIAKAVIAQIEQINIARTDQLTKRIKTDSILDPYAVLGVSKTSSSNEIQSAYHALARRYHPDHFSGREIPPEVLQYVSTMFQRITIAYNELKPELDRNDAA
;
A
#
# COMPACT_ATOMS: atom_id res chain seq x y z
N MET A 1 21.04 11.45 -15.85
CA MET A 1 19.98 12.25 -16.50
C MET A 1 18.74 11.38 -16.61
N SER A 2 17.80 11.48 -15.67
CA SER A 2 16.59 10.66 -15.67
C SER A 2 15.63 11.17 -16.75
N GLY A 3 15.67 10.54 -17.93
CA GLY A 3 14.65 10.74 -18.96
C GLY A 3 13.28 10.38 -18.39
N LYS A 4 12.28 11.22 -18.67
CA LYS A 4 10.89 10.93 -18.27
C LYS A 4 10.50 9.56 -18.85
N LEU A 5 9.89 8.69 -18.04
CA LEU A 5 9.43 7.35 -18.44
C LEU A 5 8.77 7.26 -19.84
N PRO A 6 7.92 8.21 -20.30
CA PRO A 6 7.38 8.17 -21.67
C PRO A 6 8.44 8.28 -22.78
N ASP A 7 9.57 8.93 -22.51
CA ASP A 7 10.68 9.14 -23.45
C ASP A 7 11.49 7.86 -23.64
N THR A 8 11.75 7.12 -22.55
CA THR A 8 12.48 5.84 -22.59
C THR A 8 11.65 4.71 -23.21
N MET A 9 10.32 4.76 -23.06
CA MET A 9 9.42 3.77 -23.67
C MET A 9 9.24 3.99 -25.17
N ASN A 10 9.13 5.23 -25.63
CA ASN A 10 8.90 5.58 -27.04
C ASN A 10 10.17 5.84 -27.86
N ASN A 11 11.36 5.68 -27.27
CA ASN A 11 12.62 5.73 -28.00
C ASN A 11 12.73 4.55 -29.01
N PRO A 12 13.27 4.73 -30.23
CA PRO A 12 13.61 3.66 -31.18
C PRO A 12 14.46 2.49 -30.65
N GLU A 13 15.02 2.57 -29.44
CA GLU A 13 15.76 1.47 -28.85
C GLU A 13 14.86 0.24 -28.60
N PRO A 14 15.31 -0.99 -28.97
CA PRO A 14 14.54 -2.21 -28.80
C PRO A 14 14.57 -2.77 -27.37
N TYR A 15 15.17 -2.05 -26.42
CA TYR A 15 15.32 -2.44 -25.02
C TYR A 15 15.09 -1.25 -24.09
N ILE A 16 14.93 -1.54 -22.81
CA ILE A 16 14.84 -0.57 -21.72
C ILE A 16 16.04 -0.79 -20.81
N GLN A 17 16.78 0.28 -20.51
CA GLN A 17 17.87 0.24 -19.54
C GLN A 17 17.33 0.55 -18.15
N LEU A 18 17.52 -0.37 -17.21
CA LEU A 18 17.15 -0.22 -15.81
C LEU A 18 18.43 -0.19 -14.99
N MET A 19 18.68 0.94 -14.35
CA MET A 19 19.75 1.05 -13.36
C MET A 19 19.25 0.48 -12.05
N ARG A 20 19.86 -0.62 -11.61
CA ARG A 20 19.61 -1.23 -10.32
C ARG A 20 20.28 -0.41 -9.21
N PRO A 21 19.80 -0.53 -7.96
CA PRO A 21 20.35 0.20 -6.81
C PRO A 21 21.80 -0.16 -6.49
N ASP A 22 22.29 -1.31 -6.94
CA ASP A 22 23.69 -1.73 -6.86
C ASP A 22 24.60 -1.07 -7.93
N GLY A 23 24.04 -0.17 -8.75
CA GLY A 23 24.74 0.50 -9.83
C GLY A 23 24.89 -0.33 -11.11
N THR A 24 24.38 -1.57 -11.13
CA THR A 24 24.39 -2.39 -12.34
C THR A 24 23.29 -1.95 -13.30
N VAL A 25 23.58 -2.00 -14.60
CA VAL A 25 22.59 -1.68 -15.64
C VAL A 25 22.05 -2.99 -16.20
N ALA A 26 20.75 -3.23 -15.99
CA ALA A 26 20.03 -4.32 -16.61
C ALA A 26 19.39 -3.85 -17.91
N MET A 27 19.54 -4.63 -18.98
CA MET A 27 18.87 -4.38 -20.25
C MET A 27 17.70 -5.36 -20.41
N ILE A 28 16.48 -4.83 -20.56
CA ILE A 28 15.28 -5.64 -20.82
C ILE A 28 14.82 -5.39 -22.25
N ALA A 29 14.81 -6.42 -23.09
CA ALA A 29 14.28 -6.31 -24.45
C ALA A 29 12.78 -5.98 -24.43
N LYS A 30 12.33 -5.01 -25.24
CA LYS A 30 10.91 -4.62 -25.33
C LYS A 30 10.04 -5.76 -25.88
N ALA A 31 10.59 -6.57 -26.78
CA ALA A 31 9.87 -7.65 -27.46
C ALA A 31 9.41 -8.78 -26.53
N VAL A 32 10.07 -9.00 -25.39
CA VAL A 32 9.71 -10.07 -24.44
C VAL A 32 8.74 -9.59 -23.36
N ILE A 33 8.40 -8.31 -23.34
CA ILE A 33 7.47 -7.74 -22.36
C ILE A 33 6.05 -7.92 -22.91
N ALA A 34 5.30 -8.87 -22.35
CA ALA A 34 3.96 -9.19 -22.81
C ALA A 34 2.96 -8.03 -22.60
N GLN A 35 3.06 -7.31 -21.47
CA GLN A 35 2.17 -6.19 -21.13
C GLN A 35 2.84 -5.26 -20.11
N ILE A 36 2.69 -3.94 -20.31
CA ILE A 36 3.16 -2.90 -19.38
C ILE A 36 1.98 -2.02 -19.02
N GLU A 37 1.61 -1.98 -17.75
CA GLU A 37 0.56 -1.10 -17.26
C GLU A 37 1.16 0.05 -16.44
N GLN A 38 0.83 1.29 -16.83
CA GLN A 38 1.14 2.46 -16.02
C GLN A 38 0.14 2.55 -14.88
N ILE A 39 0.53 2.03 -13.72
CA ILE A 39 -0.20 2.31 -12.48
C ILE A 39 0.15 3.74 -12.09
N ASN A 40 -0.76 4.68 -12.41
CA ASN A 40 -0.68 6.05 -11.93
C ASN A 40 -0.90 6.06 -10.41
N ILE A 41 0.17 5.83 -9.65
CA ILE A 41 0.19 6.13 -8.22
C ILE A 41 0.22 7.66 -8.15
N ALA A 42 -0.96 8.28 -8.11
CA ALA A 42 -1.09 9.72 -7.94
C ALA A 42 -0.22 10.13 -6.76
N ARG A 43 0.82 10.92 -7.03
CA ARG A 43 1.82 11.50 -6.11
C ARG A 43 1.62 11.07 -4.66
N THR A 44 2.59 10.38 -4.08
CA THR A 44 2.65 9.98 -2.67
C THR A 44 2.24 11.11 -1.70
N ASP A 45 2.46 12.37 -2.07
CA ASP A 45 2.01 13.58 -1.35
C ASP A 45 0.48 13.79 -1.31
N GLN A 46 -0.25 13.47 -2.38
CA GLN A 46 -1.72 13.49 -2.39
C GLN A 46 -2.30 12.25 -1.71
N LEU A 47 -1.59 11.12 -1.77
CA LEU A 47 -1.98 9.93 -1.02
C LEU A 47 -1.91 10.23 0.49
N THR A 48 -0.81 10.79 0.99
CA THR A 48 -0.68 11.18 2.42
C THR A 48 -1.68 12.27 2.83
N LYS A 49 -2.02 13.21 1.93
CA LYS A 49 -3.03 14.25 2.20
C LYS A 49 -4.47 13.73 2.22
N ARG A 50 -4.85 12.84 1.30
CA ARG A 50 -6.11 12.08 1.38
C ARG A 50 -6.12 11.20 2.62
N ILE A 51 -5.00 10.55 2.93
CA ILE A 51 -4.84 9.71 4.10
C ILE A 51 -5.04 10.49 5.42
N LYS A 52 -4.61 11.75 5.51
CA LYS A 52 -4.93 12.60 6.68
C LYS A 52 -6.40 13.01 6.77
N THR A 53 -7.10 13.10 5.65
CA THR A 53 -8.52 13.52 5.63
C THR A 53 -9.45 12.31 5.84
N ASP A 54 -9.03 11.12 5.39
CA ASP A 54 -9.72 9.84 5.61
C ASP A 54 -9.63 9.32 7.05
N SER A 55 -8.79 9.89 7.92
CA SER A 55 -8.90 9.62 9.35
C SER A 55 -10.23 10.11 9.95
N ILE A 56 -11.04 10.83 9.17
CA ILE A 56 -12.43 11.21 9.47
C ILE A 56 -13.43 10.18 8.87
N LEU A 57 -12.99 9.32 7.94
CA LEU A 57 -13.84 8.34 7.28
C LEU A 57 -13.86 7.05 8.09
N ASP A 58 -14.95 6.89 8.84
CA ASP A 58 -15.48 5.68 9.47
C ASP A 58 -14.47 4.54 9.76
N PRO A 59 -14.11 4.26 11.02
CA PRO A 59 -13.18 3.17 11.36
C PRO A 59 -13.64 1.79 10.85
N TYR A 60 -14.94 1.56 10.70
CA TYR A 60 -15.52 0.38 10.05
C TYR A 60 -15.10 0.23 8.57
N ALA A 61 -15.04 1.34 7.84
CA ALA A 61 -14.61 1.34 6.44
C ALA A 61 -13.11 1.04 6.30
N VAL A 62 -12.29 1.53 7.23
CA VAL A 62 -10.84 1.25 7.27
C VAL A 62 -10.56 -0.24 7.49
N LEU A 63 -11.37 -0.89 8.33
CA LEU A 63 -11.26 -2.33 8.59
C LEU A 63 -11.99 -3.20 7.56
N GLY A 64 -12.77 -2.59 6.65
CA GLY A 64 -13.54 -3.31 5.63
C GLY A 64 -14.70 -4.12 6.19
N VAL A 65 -15.26 -3.70 7.33
CA VAL A 65 -16.31 -4.38 8.09
C VAL A 65 -17.59 -3.54 8.10
N SER A 66 -18.73 -4.19 8.32
CA SER A 66 -20.00 -3.47 8.45
C SER A 66 -20.08 -2.78 9.82
N LYS A 67 -20.83 -1.67 9.90
CA LYS A 67 -21.21 -1.05 11.19
C LYS A 67 -22.03 -1.99 12.07
N THR A 68 -22.60 -3.04 11.48
CA THR A 68 -23.39 -4.08 12.14
C THR A 68 -22.58 -5.35 12.42
N SER A 69 -21.29 -5.38 12.09
CA SER A 69 -20.45 -6.56 12.32
C SER A 69 -20.22 -6.80 13.81
N SER A 70 -20.13 -8.07 14.21
CA SER A 70 -19.85 -8.44 15.59
C SER A 70 -18.40 -8.13 15.97
N SER A 71 -18.13 -7.92 17.26
CA SER A 71 -16.77 -7.69 17.78
C SER A 71 -15.76 -8.74 17.33
N ASN A 72 -16.19 -9.99 17.22
CA ASN A 72 -15.34 -11.09 16.75
C ASN A 72 -14.97 -10.94 15.26
N GLU A 73 -15.88 -10.46 14.41
CA GLU A 73 -15.58 -10.15 13.01
C GLU A 73 -14.59 -8.99 12.89
N ILE A 74 -14.76 -7.95 13.71
CA ILE A 74 -13.91 -6.76 13.70
C ILE A 74 -12.48 -7.12 14.13
N GLN A 75 -12.33 -7.94 15.16
CA GLN A 75 -11.04 -8.45 15.60
C GLN A 75 -10.39 -9.37 14.56
N SER A 76 -11.18 -10.25 13.92
CA SER A 76 -10.69 -11.12 12.85
C SER A 76 -10.21 -10.32 11.63
N ALA A 77 -10.97 -9.33 11.20
CA ALA A 77 -10.60 -8.43 10.10
C ALA A 77 -9.31 -7.64 10.41
N TYR A 78 -9.19 -7.11 11.63
CA TYR A 78 -7.97 -6.46 12.09
C TYR A 78 -6.76 -7.40 11.99
N HIS A 79 -6.86 -8.64 12.51
CA HIS A 79 -5.75 -9.60 12.44
C HIS A 79 -5.40 -9.99 11.00
N ALA A 80 -6.38 -10.15 10.12
CA ALA A 80 -6.16 -10.45 8.71
C ALA A 80 -5.41 -9.31 8.00
N LEU A 81 -5.83 -8.07 8.22
CA LEU A 81 -5.20 -6.88 7.64
C LEU A 81 -3.81 -6.64 8.24
N ALA A 82 -3.64 -6.79 9.55
CA ALA A 82 -2.37 -6.64 10.23
C ALA A 82 -1.33 -7.62 9.70
N ARG A 83 -1.69 -8.89 9.46
CA ARG A 83 -0.81 -9.89 8.82
C ARG A 83 -0.48 -9.53 7.38
N ARG A 84 -1.42 -8.94 6.64
CA ARG A 84 -1.22 -8.56 5.24
C ARG A 84 -0.28 -7.36 5.07
N TYR A 85 -0.38 -6.40 5.99
CA TYR A 85 0.39 -5.15 5.96
C TYR A 85 1.52 -5.12 7.00
N HIS A 86 1.91 -6.26 7.58
CA HIS A 86 2.97 -6.28 8.56
C HIS A 86 4.31 -5.92 7.90
N PRO A 87 5.06 -4.91 8.39
CA PRO A 87 6.32 -4.47 7.78
C PRO A 87 7.36 -5.60 7.70
N ASP A 88 7.27 -6.59 8.59
CA ASP A 88 8.17 -7.76 8.61
C ASP A 88 8.06 -8.66 7.37
N HIS A 89 6.89 -8.71 6.72
CA HIS A 89 6.76 -9.45 5.44
C HIS A 89 7.55 -8.78 4.29
N PHE A 90 7.89 -7.51 4.48
CA PHE A 90 8.60 -6.68 3.50
C PHE A 90 10.06 -6.46 3.90
N SER A 91 10.45 -6.87 5.11
CA SER A 91 11.84 -6.93 5.56
C SER A 91 12.62 -7.97 4.72
N GLY A 92 13.68 -7.53 4.03
CA GLY A 92 14.57 -8.42 3.26
C GLY A 92 14.25 -8.57 1.77
N ARG A 93 13.23 -7.87 1.24
CA ARG A 93 13.05 -7.69 -0.20
C ARG A 93 13.57 -6.31 -0.62
N GLU A 94 14.09 -6.19 -1.85
CA GLU A 94 14.47 -4.91 -2.46
C GLU A 94 13.22 -4.08 -2.77
N ILE A 95 12.62 -3.53 -1.71
CA ILE A 95 11.38 -2.76 -1.78
C ILE A 95 11.74 -1.28 -1.66
N PRO A 96 11.22 -0.43 -2.56
CA PRO A 96 11.44 1.01 -2.47
C PRO A 96 11.02 1.56 -1.11
N PRO A 97 11.75 2.55 -0.57
CA PRO A 97 11.44 3.15 0.72
C PRO A 97 10.04 3.76 0.75
N GLU A 98 9.50 4.23 -0.38
CA GLU A 98 8.13 4.75 -0.43
C GLU A 98 7.08 3.66 -0.17
N VAL A 99 7.31 2.44 -0.66
CA VAL A 99 6.38 1.32 -0.45
C VAL A 99 6.41 0.89 1.01
N LEU A 100 7.60 0.85 1.61
CA LEU A 100 7.77 0.51 3.03
C LEU A 100 7.07 1.56 3.92
N GLN A 101 7.20 2.84 3.58
CA GLN A 101 6.49 3.94 4.26
C GLN A 101 4.97 3.85 4.07
N TYR A 102 4.49 3.49 2.88
CA TYR A 102 3.06 3.27 2.63
C TYR A 102 2.51 2.11 3.46
N VAL A 103 3.20 0.97 3.50
CA VAL A 103 2.81 -0.21 4.29
C VAL A 103 2.75 0.15 5.77
N SER A 104 3.78 0.81 6.29
CA SER A 104 3.80 1.28 7.68
C SER A 104 2.63 2.22 7.99
N THR A 105 2.36 3.17 7.10
CA THR A 105 1.25 4.12 7.24
C THR A 105 -0.11 3.40 7.26
N MET A 106 -0.32 2.43 6.38
CA MET A 106 -1.55 1.63 6.35
C MET A 106 -1.71 0.79 7.61
N PHE A 107 -0.64 0.15 8.07
CA PHE A 107 -0.66 -0.63 9.30
C PHE A 107 -1.04 0.22 10.53
N GLN A 108 -0.48 1.43 10.64
CA GLN A 108 -0.85 2.36 11.71
C GLN A 108 -2.33 2.74 11.65
N ARG A 109 -2.89 2.95 10.46
CA ARG A 109 -4.31 3.31 10.30
C ARG A 109 -5.26 2.20 10.72
N ILE A 110 -4.96 0.98 10.30
CA ILE A 110 -5.71 -0.21 10.70
C ILE A 110 -5.72 -0.34 12.24
N THR A 111 -4.57 -0.11 12.87
CA THR A 111 -4.42 -0.12 14.33
C THR A 111 -5.23 0.99 15.01
N ILE A 112 -5.18 2.21 14.48
CA ILE A 112 -5.93 3.35 15.02
C ILE A 112 -7.44 3.07 14.94
N ALA A 113 -7.93 2.65 13.77
CA ALA A 113 -9.35 2.36 13.57
C ALA A 113 -9.85 1.25 14.50
N TYR A 114 -9.07 0.17 14.68
CA TYR A 114 -9.41 -0.90 15.62
C TYR A 114 -9.48 -0.40 17.07
N ASN A 115 -8.52 0.43 17.49
CA ASN A 115 -8.49 0.96 18.85
C ASN A 115 -9.65 1.91 19.14
N GLU A 116 -10.14 2.63 18.12
CA GLU A 116 -11.31 3.50 18.22
C GLU A 116 -12.62 2.71 18.32
N LEU A 117 -12.73 1.57 17.62
CA LEU A 117 -13.89 0.69 17.74
C LEU A 117 -13.89 -0.12 19.03
N LYS A 118 -12.72 -0.46 19.57
CA LYS A 118 -12.56 -1.28 20.79
C LYS A 118 -13.54 -0.94 21.93
N PRO A 119 -13.76 0.33 22.34
CA PRO A 119 -14.76 0.67 23.37
C PRO A 119 -16.21 0.36 22.96
N GLU A 120 -16.55 0.48 21.67
CA GLU A 120 -17.88 0.10 21.18
C GLU A 120 -18.06 -1.42 21.10
N LEU A 121 -16.98 -2.16 20.79
CA LEU A 121 -16.95 -3.62 20.82
C LEU A 121 -17.28 -4.15 22.22
N ASP A 122 -16.57 -3.65 23.23
CA ASP A 122 -16.72 -4.06 24.64
C ASP A 122 -18.16 -3.82 25.14
N ARG A 123 -18.80 -2.74 24.69
CA ARG A 123 -20.19 -2.43 25.00
C ARG A 123 -21.19 -3.37 24.31
N ASN A 124 -20.89 -3.83 23.10
CA ASN A 124 -21.76 -4.69 22.31
C ASN A 124 -21.64 -6.18 22.71
N ASP A 125 -20.50 -6.62 23.24
CA ASP A 125 -20.33 -7.97 23.80
C ASP A 125 -21.02 -8.17 25.16
N ALA A 126 -21.37 -7.07 25.85
CA ALA A 126 -22.03 -7.08 27.15
C ALA A 126 -23.58 -7.04 27.08
N ALA A 127 -24.16 -6.93 25.87
CA ALA A 127 -25.60 -6.82 25.62
C ALA A 127 -26.18 -8.13 25.06
#